data_AF-A0A2V8G4G0-F1
#
_entry.id   AF-A0A2V8G4G0-F1
#
_cell.length_a   1.000
_cell.length_b   1.000
_cell.length_c   1.000
_cell.angle_alpha   90.00
_cell.angle_beta   90.00
_cell.angle_gamma   90.00
#
_symmetry.space_group_name_H-M   'P 1'
#
loop_
_entity.id
_entity.type
_entity.pdbx_description
1 polymer ?
#
loop_
_entity_poly.entity_id
_entity_poly.type
_entity_poly.pdbx_seq_one_letter_code
_entity_poly.pdbx_strand_id
1 'polypeptide(L)'
;MTMTVENNGRERRSAVIVAHPGHELMIYHWIERQRPLYCCLTDGSGGRAASRVASTTRLLEGAGAVRGPICGRYSDKQIYRMLLDKQVHAFVGLMSELAEALSAAGVECVAGDATEGFNPVHDVCRILIDGAVAMVRRQTRRQLRNYEFVLDSAPGSAAASPTDGAEVLRLDGAALERKIAAALGYPEMRAEVEAAVARFGRQAFAVASATGRCA
;
A
#
# COMPACT_ATOMS: atom_id res chain seq x y z
N MET A 1 17.19 -19.08 -21.92
CA MET A 1 15.81 -19.60 -22.06
C MET A 1 14.97 -18.89 -21.01
N THR A 2 14.36 -17.77 -21.40
CA THR A 2 13.66 -16.85 -20.49
C THR A 2 12.28 -17.43 -20.23
N MET A 3 12.05 -17.95 -19.01
CA MET A 3 10.72 -18.43 -18.63
C MET A 3 9.80 -17.23 -18.37
N THR A 4 9.02 -16.88 -19.39
CA THR A 4 7.78 -16.12 -19.23
C THR A 4 6.81 -16.97 -18.42
N VAL A 5 6.67 -16.67 -17.14
CA VAL A 5 5.60 -17.22 -16.30
C VAL A 5 4.30 -16.55 -16.74
N GLU A 6 3.58 -17.19 -17.65
CA GLU A 6 2.17 -16.93 -17.90
C GLU A 6 1.39 -17.30 -16.64
N ASN A 7 0.99 -16.29 -15.86
CA ASN A 7 0.28 -16.50 -14.59
C ASN A 7 -1.21 -16.76 -14.89
N ASN A 8 -1.58 -18.03 -14.80
CA ASN A 8 -2.93 -18.56 -15.02
C ASN A 8 -3.97 -17.96 -14.03
N GLY A 9 -4.74 -16.96 -14.49
CA GLY A 9 -6.21 -16.97 -14.43
C GLY A 9 -6.99 -17.01 -13.11
N ARG A 10 -6.40 -16.79 -11.92
CA ARG A 10 -7.19 -16.55 -10.69
C ARG A 10 -6.82 -15.20 -10.08
N GLU A 11 -7.80 -14.30 -9.91
CA GLU A 11 -7.63 -13.11 -9.07
C GLU A 11 -7.17 -13.59 -7.68
N ARG A 12 -5.95 -13.20 -7.29
CA ARG A 12 -5.38 -13.57 -6.00
C ARG A 12 -6.08 -12.74 -4.94
N ARG A 13 -6.65 -13.38 -3.92
CA ARG A 13 -7.20 -12.65 -2.77
C ARG A 13 -6.06 -11.87 -2.13
N SER A 14 -6.14 -10.56 -2.19
CA SER A 14 -5.02 -9.69 -1.91
C SER A 14 -5.42 -8.60 -0.92
N ALA A 15 -4.43 -8.02 -0.26
CA ALA A 15 -4.63 -6.86 0.60
C ALA A 15 -3.58 -5.77 0.34
N VAL A 16 -4.00 -4.52 0.48
CA VAL A 16 -3.12 -3.35 0.53
C VAL A 16 -3.24 -2.73 1.91
N ILE A 17 -2.11 -2.54 2.59
CA ILE A 17 -2.09 -1.93 3.91
C ILE A 17 -1.08 -0.78 3.89
N VAL A 18 -1.53 0.44 4.18
CA VAL A 18 -0.70 1.64 4.13
C VAL A 18 -0.83 2.48 5.40
N ALA A 19 0.17 3.30 5.68
CA ALA A 19 0.17 4.23 6.80
C ALA A 19 -0.89 5.31 6.60
N HIS A 20 -0.93 5.91 5.41
CA HIS A 20 -1.76 7.07 5.11
C HIS A 20 -2.54 6.90 3.79
N PRO A 21 -3.79 7.42 3.73
CA PRO A 21 -4.49 7.71 2.48
C PRO A 21 -3.58 8.41 1.47
N GLY A 22 -3.69 8.03 0.20
CA GLY A 22 -2.89 8.56 -0.90
C GLY A 22 -1.69 7.71 -1.28
N HIS A 23 -1.19 6.85 -0.40
CA HIS A 23 -0.10 5.91 -0.73
C HIS A 23 -0.52 4.91 -1.82
N GLU A 24 -1.81 4.57 -1.87
CA GLU A 24 -2.41 3.75 -2.92
C GLU A 24 -2.19 4.29 -4.33
N LEU A 25 -1.95 5.61 -4.49
CA LEU A 25 -1.71 6.21 -5.81
C LEU A 25 -0.46 5.64 -6.47
N MET A 26 0.55 5.23 -5.69
CA MET A 26 1.78 4.65 -6.20
C MET A 26 1.55 3.31 -6.90
N ILE A 27 0.60 2.53 -6.38
CA ILE A 27 0.24 1.19 -6.88
C ILE A 27 -1.18 1.12 -7.46
N TYR A 28 -1.75 2.26 -7.88
CA TYR A 28 -3.14 2.36 -8.32
C TYR A 28 -3.54 1.30 -9.36
N HIS A 29 -2.72 1.09 -10.40
CA HIS A 29 -3.03 0.10 -11.42
C HIS A 29 -2.97 -1.35 -10.89
N TRP A 30 -2.16 -1.62 -9.87
CA TRP A 30 -2.18 -2.92 -9.20
C TRP A 30 -3.50 -3.12 -8.43
N ILE A 31 -4.00 -2.06 -7.79
CA ILE A 31 -5.32 -2.06 -7.11
C ILE A 31 -6.45 -2.29 -8.11
N GLU A 32 -6.44 -1.62 -9.28
CA GLU A 32 -7.43 -1.86 -10.35
C GLU A 32 -7.47 -3.34 -10.79
N ARG A 33 -6.30 -4.00 -10.84
CA ARG A 33 -6.16 -5.38 -11.30
C ARG A 33 -6.48 -6.43 -10.23
N GLN A 34 -6.15 -6.15 -8.97
CA GLN A 34 -6.25 -7.14 -7.89
C GLN A 34 -7.48 -6.95 -7.00
N ARG A 35 -8.12 -5.76 -7.05
CA ARG A 35 -9.31 -5.42 -6.25
C ARG A 35 -9.16 -5.82 -4.78
N PRO A 36 -8.08 -5.38 -4.12
CA PRO A 36 -7.68 -5.88 -2.80
C PRO A 36 -8.65 -5.47 -1.69
N LEU A 37 -8.56 -6.17 -0.56
CA LEU A 37 -8.93 -5.61 0.74
C LEU A 37 -7.95 -4.48 1.08
N TYR A 38 -8.44 -3.26 1.31
CA TYR A 38 -7.61 -2.10 1.59
C TYR A 38 -7.73 -1.64 3.03
N CYS A 39 -6.61 -1.52 3.75
CA CYS A 39 -6.54 -0.91 5.07
C CYS A 39 -5.60 0.29 5.06
N CYS A 40 -5.96 1.33 5.81
CA CYS A 40 -5.05 2.43 6.13
C CYS A 40 -5.11 2.81 7.61
N LEU A 41 -3.95 2.95 8.24
CA LEU A 41 -3.86 3.17 9.69
C LEU A 41 -4.43 4.53 10.09
N THR A 42 -4.05 5.55 9.34
CA THR A 42 -4.39 6.94 9.64
C THR A 42 -5.41 7.51 8.67
N ASP A 43 -5.93 8.69 8.98
CA ASP A 43 -6.77 9.48 8.10
C ASP A 43 -5.99 10.39 7.15
N GLY A 44 -4.65 10.41 7.28
CA GLY A 44 -3.76 11.20 6.46
C GLY A 44 -3.88 12.71 6.67
N SER A 45 -4.43 13.18 7.79
CA SER A 45 -4.68 14.60 8.02
C SER A 45 -3.42 15.47 8.06
N GLY A 46 -2.26 14.87 8.32
CA GLY A 46 -0.97 15.53 8.45
C GLY A 46 -1.02 16.80 9.31
N GLY A 47 -0.23 17.79 8.91
CA GLY A 47 -0.28 19.15 9.46
C GLY A 47 -1.44 20.01 8.94
N ARG A 48 -2.19 19.55 7.93
CA ARG A 48 -3.31 20.30 7.33
C ARG A 48 -4.67 20.01 7.98
N ALA A 49 -4.72 19.06 8.93
CA ALA A 49 -5.91 18.67 9.70
C ALA A 49 -7.14 18.22 8.87
N ALA A 50 -6.98 17.95 7.58
CA ALA A 50 -8.05 17.52 6.69
C ALA A 50 -7.90 16.03 6.37
N SER A 51 -8.86 15.22 6.81
CA SER A 51 -8.89 13.79 6.52
C SER A 51 -8.99 13.54 5.01
N ARG A 52 -8.21 12.57 4.54
CA ARG A 52 -8.14 12.11 3.15
C ARG A 52 -8.95 10.83 2.89
N VAL A 53 -9.60 10.28 3.92
CA VAL A 53 -10.33 8.99 3.87
C VAL A 53 -11.45 8.99 2.83
N ALA A 54 -12.15 10.11 2.66
CA ALA A 54 -13.22 10.22 1.67
C ALA A 54 -12.69 10.10 0.23
N SER A 55 -11.54 10.72 -0.06
CA SER A 55 -10.88 10.63 -1.37
C SER A 55 -10.37 9.23 -1.66
N THR A 56 -9.72 8.58 -0.68
CA THR A 56 -9.36 7.16 -0.78
C THR A 56 -10.59 6.27 -0.99
N THR A 57 -11.69 6.50 -0.27
CA THR A 57 -12.92 5.69 -0.41
C THR A 57 -13.46 5.74 -1.84
N ARG A 58 -13.60 6.94 -2.42
CA ARG A 58 -14.05 7.10 -3.82
C ARG A 58 -13.09 6.43 -4.81
N LEU A 59 -11.78 6.54 -4.56
CA LEU A 59 -10.77 5.90 -5.41
C LEU A 59 -10.89 4.37 -5.37
N LEU A 60 -11.06 3.78 -4.19
CA LEU A 60 -11.23 2.34 -4.02
C LEU A 60 -12.51 1.85 -4.67
N GLU A 61 -13.62 2.57 -4.51
CA GLU A 61 -14.90 2.26 -5.17
C GLU A 61 -14.75 2.27 -6.70
N GLY A 62 -14.08 3.28 -7.25
CA GLY A 62 -13.81 3.37 -8.69
C GLY A 62 -12.89 2.26 -9.22
N ALA A 63 -11.95 1.79 -8.40
CA ALA A 63 -11.05 0.69 -8.73
C ALA A 63 -11.63 -0.71 -8.44
N GLY A 64 -12.80 -0.79 -7.80
CA GLY A 64 -13.43 -2.05 -7.38
C GLY A 64 -12.77 -2.74 -6.19
N ALA A 65 -11.96 -2.03 -5.42
CA ALA A 65 -11.33 -2.53 -4.20
C ALA A 65 -12.28 -2.44 -3.00
N VAL A 66 -12.05 -3.27 -1.98
CA VAL A 66 -12.93 -3.36 -0.81
C VAL A 66 -12.25 -2.69 0.39
N ARG A 67 -12.93 -1.72 1.01
CA ARG A 67 -12.45 -1.10 2.25
C ARG A 67 -12.47 -2.11 3.41
N GLY A 68 -11.33 -2.25 4.08
CA GLY A 68 -11.15 -3.09 5.26
C GLY A 68 -11.52 -2.40 6.59
N PRO A 69 -11.40 -3.14 7.71
CA PRO A 69 -11.89 -2.70 9.02
C PRO A 69 -11.04 -1.58 9.67
N ILE A 70 -9.82 -1.37 9.17
CA ILE A 70 -8.93 -0.30 9.62
C ILE A 70 -8.74 0.64 8.43
N CYS A 71 -9.42 1.77 8.45
CA CYS A 71 -9.33 2.75 7.37
C CYS A 71 -9.63 4.13 7.93
N GLY A 72 -8.57 4.89 8.25
CA GLY A 72 -8.71 6.23 8.81
C GLY A 72 -8.95 6.29 10.31
N ARG A 73 -8.58 5.24 11.08
CA ARG A 73 -8.99 5.13 12.49
C ARG A 73 -8.39 6.23 13.38
N TYR A 74 -7.17 6.67 13.06
CA TYR A 74 -6.46 7.68 13.81
C TYR A 74 -6.06 8.84 12.91
N SER A 75 -6.01 10.04 13.44
CA SER A 75 -5.25 11.11 12.80
C SER A 75 -3.74 10.82 12.83
N ASP A 76 -3.01 11.42 11.89
CA ASP A 76 -1.54 11.33 11.87
C ASP A 76 -0.93 11.75 13.23
N LYS A 77 -1.51 12.80 13.84
CA LYS A 77 -1.10 13.30 15.16
C LYS A 77 -1.38 12.29 16.28
N GLN A 78 -2.50 11.57 16.23
CA GLN A 78 -2.83 10.55 17.23
C GLN A 78 -1.85 9.37 17.18
N ILE A 79 -1.55 8.83 16.00
CA ILE A 79 -0.55 7.75 15.89
C ILE A 79 0.83 8.22 16.31
N TYR A 80 1.24 9.43 15.92
CA TYR A 80 2.51 9.99 16.38
C TYR A 80 2.57 10.12 17.91
N ARG A 81 1.48 10.58 18.53
CA ARG A 81 1.36 10.65 20.00
C ARG A 81 1.48 9.27 20.64
N MET A 82 0.82 8.26 20.09
CA MET A 82 0.87 6.87 20.58
C MET A 82 2.30 6.30 20.53
N LEU A 83 3.09 6.68 19.52
CA LEU A 83 4.52 6.31 19.44
C LEU A 83 5.33 6.96 20.56
N LEU A 84 5.18 8.28 20.76
CA LEU A 84 5.87 9.01 21.82
C LEU A 84 5.51 8.48 23.22
N ASP A 85 4.23 8.19 23.42
CA ASP A 85 3.70 7.69 24.69
C ASP A 85 3.90 6.17 24.85
N LYS A 86 4.59 5.51 23.90
CA LYS A 86 4.92 4.07 23.92
C LYS A 86 3.70 3.19 24.15
N GLN A 87 2.59 3.49 23.49
CA GLN A 87 1.32 2.75 23.62
C GLN A 87 1.37 1.41 22.87
N VAL A 88 2.32 0.54 23.25
CA VAL A 88 2.60 -0.76 22.59
C VAL A 88 1.35 -1.61 22.44
N HIS A 89 0.49 -1.65 23.47
CA HIS A 89 -0.75 -2.42 23.46
C HIS A 89 -1.69 -2.04 22.31
N ALA A 90 -1.75 -0.76 21.93
CA ALA A 90 -2.60 -0.30 20.84
C ALA A 90 -2.08 -0.77 19.48
N PHE A 91 -0.75 -0.79 19.30
CA PHE A 91 -0.11 -1.33 18.09
C PHE A 91 -0.28 -2.85 17.99
N VAL A 92 -0.15 -3.58 19.11
CA VAL A 92 -0.43 -5.02 19.15
C VAL A 92 -1.89 -5.32 18.81
N GLY A 93 -2.82 -4.49 19.30
CA GLY A 93 -4.24 -4.56 18.92
C GLY A 93 -4.43 -4.42 17.41
N LEU A 94 -3.87 -3.36 16.81
CA LEU A 94 -3.95 -3.14 15.36
C LEU A 94 -3.37 -4.29 14.56
N MET A 95 -2.21 -4.81 14.96
CA MET A 95 -1.60 -5.98 14.32
C MET A 95 -2.52 -7.21 14.38
N SER A 96 -3.19 -7.44 15.50
CA SER A 96 -4.11 -8.57 15.68
C SER A 96 -5.35 -8.42 14.81
N GLU A 97 -5.96 -7.23 14.78
CA GLU A 97 -7.10 -6.93 13.91
C GLU A 97 -6.74 -7.06 12.42
N LEU A 98 -5.54 -6.63 12.01
CA LEU A 98 -5.05 -6.87 10.65
C LEU A 98 -4.94 -8.37 10.37
N ALA A 99 -4.36 -9.16 11.28
CA ALA A 99 -4.23 -10.61 11.10
C ALA A 99 -5.60 -11.31 10.99
N GLU A 100 -6.59 -10.89 11.77
CA GLU A 100 -7.97 -11.37 11.69
C GLU A 100 -8.61 -11.03 10.35
N ALA A 101 -8.50 -9.78 9.90
CA ALA A 101 -9.04 -9.33 8.61
C ALA A 101 -8.42 -10.09 7.42
N LEU A 102 -7.09 -10.21 7.41
CA LEU A 102 -6.35 -10.99 6.41
C LEU A 102 -6.77 -12.46 6.43
N SER A 103 -6.99 -13.02 7.63
CA SER A 103 -7.37 -14.42 7.77
C SER A 103 -8.77 -14.70 7.24
N ALA A 104 -9.73 -13.87 7.64
CA ALA A 104 -11.14 -13.95 7.26
C ALA A 104 -11.35 -13.75 5.75
N ALA A 105 -10.65 -12.78 5.16
CA ALA A 105 -10.67 -12.56 3.70
C ALA A 105 -9.89 -13.61 2.91
N GLY A 106 -9.19 -14.54 3.59
CA GLY A 106 -8.41 -15.59 2.95
C GLY A 106 -7.30 -15.07 2.05
N VAL A 107 -6.65 -13.97 2.47
CA VAL A 107 -5.62 -13.28 1.70
C VAL A 107 -4.41 -14.18 1.46
N GLU A 108 -3.90 -14.14 0.23
CA GLU A 108 -2.73 -14.89 -0.25
C GLU A 108 -1.53 -13.96 -0.54
N CYS A 109 -1.78 -12.66 -0.62
CA CYS A 109 -0.82 -11.63 -1.00
C CYS A 109 -1.10 -10.32 -0.28
N VAL A 110 -0.11 -9.74 0.37
CA VAL A 110 -0.19 -8.42 0.99
C VAL A 110 0.84 -7.51 0.34
N ALA A 111 0.45 -6.29 0.00
CA ALA A 111 1.35 -5.20 -0.38
C ALA A 111 1.19 -4.04 0.60
N GLY A 112 2.28 -3.36 0.95
CA GLY A 112 2.22 -2.19 1.83
C GLY A 112 3.46 -1.32 1.76
N ASP A 113 3.47 -0.25 2.55
CA ASP A 113 4.58 0.70 2.60
C ASP A 113 5.91 0.00 2.90
N ALA A 114 7.01 0.47 2.32
CA ALA A 114 8.35 0.02 2.70
C ALA A 114 8.86 0.73 3.97
N THR A 115 9.84 0.12 4.64
CA THR A 115 10.62 0.81 5.68
C THR A 115 11.65 1.70 4.98
N GLU A 116 11.44 3.01 5.02
CA GLU A 116 12.29 3.99 4.33
C GLU A 116 13.06 4.89 5.31
N GLY A 117 12.76 4.84 6.62
CA GLY A 117 13.43 5.65 7.64
C GLY A 117 13.13 7.15 7.57
N PHE A 118 12.23 7.56 6.67
CA PHE A 118 11.82 8.94 6.45
C PHE A 118 10.66 9.36 7.36
N ASN A 119 9.66 8.48 7.51
CA ASN A 119 8.47 8.74 8.33
C ASN A 119 8.24 7.57 9.30
N PRO A 120 8.26 7.80 10.63
CA PRO A 120 8.13 6.73 11.62
C PRO A 120 6.78 5.99 11.53
N VAL A 121 5.74 6.62 10.99
CA VAL A 121 4.44 5.96 10.80
C VAL A 121 4.50 4.94 9.65
N HIS A 122 5.28 5.19 8.60
CA HIS A 122 5.48 4.22 7.51
C HIS A 122 6.22 2.99 8.06
N ASP A 123 7.28 3.22 8.82
CA ASP A 123 8.09 2.15 9.39
C ASP A 123 7.27 1.29 10.39
N VAL A 124 6.45 1.94 11.22
CA VAL A 124 5.52 1.24 12.13
C VAL A 124 4.46 0.47 11.36
N CYS A 125 3.89 1.07 10.30
CA CYS A 125 2.94 0.38 9.43
C CYS A 125 3.56 -0.92 8.89
N ARG A 126 4.81 -0.83 8.42
CA ARG A 126 5.53 -1.98 7.92
C ARG A 126 5.72 -3.08 8.96
N ILE A 127 6.11 -2.72 10.18
CA ILE A 127 6.24 -3.66 11.30
C ILE A 127 4.90 -4.35 11.61
N LEU A 128 3.80 -3.59 11.62
CA LEU A 128 2.46 -4.14 11.87
C LEU A 128 2.05 -5.15 10.79
N ILE A 129 2.34 -4.86 9.52
CA ILE A 129 2.02 -5.77 8.42
C ILE A 129 2.84 -7.05 8.54
N ASP A 130 4.15 -6.94 8.80
CA ASP A 130 5.04 -8.11 8.96
C ASP A 130 4.58 -9.00 10.13
N GLY A 131 4.23 -8.39 11.26
CA GLY A 131 3.67 -9.09 12.40
C GLY A 131 2.32 -9.76 12.12
N ALA A 132 1.41 -9.06 11.43
CA ALA A 132 0.11 -9.62 11.05
C ALA A 132 0.25 -10.82 10.11
N VAL A 133 1.13 -10.73 9.11
CA VAL A 133 1.45 -11.85 8.21
C VAL A 133 2.01 -13.04 8.98
N ALA A 134 2.94 -12.81 9.91
CA ALA A 134 3.49 -13.87 10.76
C ALA A 134 2.40 -14.54 11.63
N MET A 135 1.47 -13.77 12.17
CA MET A 135 0.31 -14.28 12.92
C MET A 135 -0.58 -15.17 12.05
N VAL A 136 -0.95 -14.71 10.84
CA VAL A 136 -1.78 -15.50 9.90
C VAL A 136 -1.09 -16.82 9.55
N ARG A 137 0.21 -16.79 9.25
CA ARG A 137 1.00 -17.99 8.94
C ARG A 137 0.99 -18.98 10.09
N ARG A 138 1.18 -18.51 11.33
CA ARG A 138 1.17 -19.34 12.53
C ARG A 138 -0.21 -19.95 12.81
N GLN A 139 -1.28 -19.17 12.67
CA GLN A 139 -2.64 -19.59 13.00
C GLN A 139 -3.23 -20.53 11.94
N THR A 140 -2.95 -20.28 10.65
CA THR A 140 -3.65 -20.94 9.54
C THR A 140 -2.78 -21.89 8.72
N ARG A 141 -1.46 -21.92 8.98
CA ARG A 141 -0.45 -22.64 8.18
C ARG A 141 -0.37 -22.21 6.71
N ARG A 142 -1.10 -21.17 6.29
CA ARG A 142 -1.06 -20.62 4.94
C ARG A 142 0.18 -19.77 4.74
N GLN A 143 0.78 -19.87 3.56
CA GLN A 143 1.84 -18.95 3.14
C GLN A 143 1.22 -17.71 2.49
N LEU A 144 1.63 -16.54 2.97
CA LEU A 144 1.24 -15.24 2.40
C LEU A 144 2.46 -14.62 1.76
N ARG A 145 2.34 -14.21 0.50
CA ARG A 145 3.34 -13.35 -0.12
C ARG A 145 3.22 -11.95 0.50
N ASN A 146 4.35 -11.39 0.87
CA ASN A 146 4.41 -10.14 1.60
C ASN A 146 5.34 -9.19 0.85
N TYR A 147 4.74 -8.19 0.24
CA TYR A 147 5.40 -7.23 -0.61
C TYR A 147 5.47 -5.86 0.05
N GLU A 148 6.52 -5.12 -0.29
CA GLU A 148 6.63 -3.71 0.04
C GLU A 148 6.83 -2.85 -1.22
N PHE A 149 6.33 -1.62 -1.18
CA PHE A 149 6.57 -0.63 -2.22
C PHE A 149 7.06 0.69 -1.60
N VAL A 150 7.99 1.33 -2.30
CA VAL A 150 8.62 2.59 -1.89
C VAL A 150 7.71 3.78 -2.21
N LEU A 151 7.79 4.83 -1.37
CA LEU A 151 7.01 6.06 -1.52
C LEU A 151 7.90 7.27 -1.80
N ASP A 152 9.07 7.36 -1.17
CA ASP A 152 9.94 8.54 -1.21
C ASP A 152 11.02 8.44 -2.31
N SER A 153 11.30 7.23 -2.79
CA SER A 153 12.23 7.01 -3.91
C SER A 153 11.62 7.43 -5.25
N ALA A 154 12.49 7.82 -6.20
CA ALA A 154 12.03 8.22 -7.53
C ALA A 154 11.22 7.08 -8.20
N PRO A 155 10.04 7.38 -8.78
CA PRO A 155 9.23 6.37 -9.45
C PRO A 155 10.03 5.66 -10.55
N GLY A 156 10.08 4.33 -10.51
CA GLY A 156 10.87 3.54 -11.46
C GLY A 156 12.38 3.49 -11.17
N SER A 157 12.88 4.18 -10.13
CA SER A 157 14.27 4.04 -9.67
C SER A 157 14.48 2.77 -8.84
N ALA A 158 13.91 1.64 -9.27
CA ALA A 158 14.31 0.33 -8.79
C ALA A 158 15.78 0.10 -9.22
N ALA A 159 16.68 0.78 -8.50
CA ALA A 159 18.11 0.74 -8.63
C ALA A 159 18.58 -0.47 -7.86
N ALA A 160 18.40 -1.62 -8.49
CA ALA A 160 19.11 -2.88 -8.35
C ALA A 160 18.22 -3.90 -9.04
N SER A 161 18.81 -4.81 -9.80
CA SER A 161 18.15 -5.97 -10.40
C SER A 161 17.01 -6.48 -9.53
N PRO A 162 15.82 -6.79 -10.10
CA PRO A 162 14.70 -7.29 -9.32
C PRO A 162 15.22 -8.38 -8.38
N THR A 163 15.15 -8.13 -7.07
CA THR A 163 15.49 -9.16 -6.09
C THR A 163 14.59 -10.36 -6.38
N ASP A 164 15.11 -11.57 -6.17
CA ASP A 164 14.34 -12.78 -6.42
C ASP A 164 12.99 -12.69 -5.69
N GLY A 165 11.87 -12.79 -6.42
CA GLY A 165 10.52 -12.61 -5.90
C GLY A 165 9.90 -11.20 -5.97
N ALA A 166 10.51 -10.21 -6.64
CA ALA A 166 9.85 -8.91 -6.89
C ALA A 166 8.73 -9.01 -7.94
N GLU A 167 7.57 -8.41 -7.67
CA GLU A 167 6.49 -8.21 -8.65
C GLU A 167 6.62 -6.81 -9.26
N VAL A 168 6.92 -6.74 -10.56
CA VAL A 168 7.00 -5.47 -11.32
C VAL A 168 5.88 -5.42 -12.34
N LEU A 169 5.01 -4.43 -12.20
CA LEU A 169 3.93 -4.12 -13.12
C LEU A 169 4.30 -2.92 -13.98
N ARG A 170 4.48 -3.15 -15.28
CA ARG A 170 4.61 -2.08 -16.28
C ARG A 170 3.24 -1.69 -16.78
N LEU A 171 2.96 -0.40 -16.79
CA LEU A 171 1.70 0.18 -17.25
C LEU A 171 1.83 0.50 -18.74
N ASP A 172 0.84 0.09 -19.53
CA ASP A 172 0.66 0.64 -20.87
C ASP A 172 0.20 2.11 -20.80
N GLY A 173 0.12 2.76 -21.95
CA GLY A 173 -0.29 4.17 -22.02
C GLY A 173 -1.67 4.41 -21.40
N ALA A 174 -2.64 3.52 -21.60
CA ALA A 174 -3.98 3.68 -21.07
C ALA A 174 -4.02 3.52 -19.54
N ALA A 175 -3.28 2.56 -19.00
CA ALA A 175 -3.14 2.34 -17.56
C ALA A 175 -2.40 3.52 -16.88
N LEU A 176 -1.35 4.05 -17.52
CA LEU A 176 -0.66 5.24 -17.03
C LEU A 176 -1.58 6.45 -17.00
N GLU A 177 -2.34 6.68 -18.08
CA GLU A 177 -3.29 7.80 -18.14
C GLU A 177 -4.35 7.70 -17.05
N ARG A 178 -4.92 6.50 -16.81
CA ARG A 178 -5.86 6.30 -15.68
C ARG A 178 -5.21 6.55 -14.32
N LYS A 179 -3.99 6.06 -14.09
CA LYS A 179 -3.24 6.29 -12.85
C LYS A 179 -3.02 7.78 -12.58
N ILE A 180 -2.56 8.53 -13.58
CA ILE A 180 -2.33 9.96 -13.43
C ILE A 180 -3.65 10.72 -13.26
N ALA A 181 -4.70 10.35 -14.01
CA ALA A 181 -6.02 10.95 -13.85
C ALA A 181 -6.60 10.72 -12.43
N ALA A 182 -6.48 9.50 -11.89
CA ALA A 182 -6.88 9.20 -10.52
C ALA A 182 -6.10 10.02 -9.49
N ALA A 183 -4.78 10.17 -9.68
CA ALA A 183 -3.93 10.97 -8.80
C ALA A 183 -4.26 12.48 -8.85
N LEU A 184 -4.47 13.05 -10.05
CA LEU A 184 -4.89 14.45 -10.21
C LEU A 184 -6.33 14.71 -9.75
N GLY A 185 -7.17 13.67 -9.76
CA GLY A 185 -8.51 13.68 -9.20
C GLY A 185 -8.57 13.58 -7.68
N TYR A 186 -7.42 13.38 -7.01
CA TYR A 186 -7.29 13.34 -5.55
C TYR A 186 -7.01 14.76 -5.00
N PRO A 187 -8.03 15.50 -4.52
CA PRO A 187 -7.90 16.95 -4.32
C PRO A 187 -6.80 17.35 -3.32
N GLU A 188 -6.66 16.59 -2.24
CA GLU A 188 -5.74 16.87 -1.15
C GLU A 188 -4.26 16.64 -1.53
N MET A 189 -4.01 15.91 -2.62
CA MET A 189 -2.67 15.58 -3.12
C MET A 189 -2.39 16.14 -4.51
N ARG A 190 -3.34 16.87 -5.10
CA ARG A 190 -3.26 17.30 -6.49
C ARG A 190 -2.00 18.13 -6.76
N ALA A 191 -1.67 19.08 -5.88
CA ALA A 191 -0.50 19.94 -6.04
C ALA A 191 0.81 19.13 -5.96
N GLU A 192 0.89 18.19 -5.03
CA GLU A 192 2.03 17.28 -4.87
C GLU A 192 2.19 16.37 -6.10
N VAL A 193 1.08 15.87 -6.67
CA VAL A 193 1.06 15.08 -7.90
C VAL A 193 1.51 15.90 -9.11
N GLU A 194 0.99 17.12 -9.27
CA GLU A 194 1.39 18.03 -10.35
C GLU A 194 2.89 18.35 -10.28
N ALA A 195 3.41 18.64 -9.08
CA ALA A 195 4.83 18.88 -8.86
C ALA A 195 5.70 17.64 -9.17
N ALA A 196 5.26 16.45 -8.75
CA ALA A 196 5.98 15.22 -9.02
C ALA A 196 5.99 14.86 -10.52
N VAL A 197 4.87 15.04 -11.21
CA VAL A 197 4.78 14.84 -12.67
C VAL A 197 5.64 15.85 -13.42
N ALA A 198 5.66 17.12 -12.99
CA ALA A 198 6.52 18.13 -13.60
C ALA A 198 8.01 17.83 -13.40
N ARG A 199 8.38 17.29 -12.21
CA ARG A 199 9.77 16.97 -11.86
C ARG A 199 10.29 15.70 -12.55
N PHE A 200 9.52 14.62 -12.54
CA PHE A 200 9.99 13.30 -12.97
C PHE A 200 9.46 12.88 -14.36
N GLY A 201 8.45 13.59 -14.87
CA GLY A 201 7.73 13.21 -16.08
C GLY A 201 6.72 12.07 -15.82
N ARG A 202 5.65 12.03 -16.64
CA ARG A 202 4.59 11.01 -16.50
C ARG A 202 5.13 9.58 -16.60
N GLN A 203 6.10 9.33 -17.47
CA GLN A 203 6.63 7.99 -17.74
C GLN A 203 7.36 7.38 -16.54
N ALA A 204 7.87 8.17 -15.61
CA ALA A 204 8.45 7.65 -14.37
C ALA A 204 7.41 6.84 -13.55
N PHE A 205 6.12 7.19 -13.66
CA PHE A 205 5.03 6.53 -12.95
C PHE A 205 4.45 5.31 -13.68
N ALA A 206 4.99 4.95 -14.86
CA ALA A 206 4.56 3.82 -15.66
C ALA A 206 5.04 2.46 -15.11
N VAL A 207 5.69 2.46 -13.95
CA VAL A 207 6.11 1.25 -13.24
C VAL A 207 5.55 1.29 -11.83
N ALA A 208 4.93 0.19 -11.42
CA ALA A 208 4.65 -0.12 -10.03
C ALA A 208 5.44 -1.37 -9.67
N SER A 209 6.35 -1.28 -8.70
CA SER A 209 7.17 -2.41 -8.25
C SER A 209 6.90 -2.68 -6.78
N ALA A 210 6.72 -3.94 -6.44
CA ALA A 210 6.65 -4.39 -5.07
C ALA A 210 7.64 -5.54 -4.86
N THR A 211 8.55 -5.42 -3.89
CA THR A 211 9.61 -6.41 -3.64
C THR A 211 9.12 -7.43 -2.62
N GLY A 212 9.28 -8.71 -2.95
CA GLY A 212 8.93 -9.80 -2.03
C GLY A 212 9.89 -9.84 -0.86
N ARG A 213 9.35 -9.96 0.37
CA ARG A 213 10.15 -10.18 1.57
C ARG A 213 10.26 -11.68 1.87
N CYS A 214 11.49 -12.13 2.11
CA CYS A 214 11.71 -13.34 2.90
C CYS A 214 11.23 -13.04 4.31
N ALA A 215 10.36 -13.89 4.83
CA ALA A 215 9.84 -13.80 6.19
C ALA A 215 10.18 -15.08 6.94
#